data_AF-H2XW12-F1
#
_entry.id   AF-H2XW12-F1
#
_cell.length_a   1.000
_cell.length_b   1.000
_cell.length_c   1.000
_cell.angle_alpha   90.00
_cell.angle_beta   90.00
_cell.angle_gamma   90.00
#
_symmetry.space_group_name_H-M   'P 1'
#
loop_
_entity.id
_entity.type
_entity.pdbx_description
1 polymer ?
#
loop_
_entity_poly.entity_id
_entity_poly.type
_entity_poly.pdbx_seq_one_letter_code
_entity_poly.pdbx_strand_id
1 'polypeptide(L)'
;MITQHAMSARQKVLVACPTEILAQTYKAQFGSHITAETIHAAFKIPIRDNEPLQINWALNAFQLIIMDEVSMITMTNAMHTCTPHTSIIKHQ
;
A
#
# COMPACT_ATOMS: atom_id res chain seq x y z
N MET A 1 19.91 -1.89 -22.62
CA MET A 1 19.54 -3.32 -22.48
C MET A 1 19.05 -3.54 -21.06
N ILE A 2 17.80 -3.13 -20.76
CA ILE A 2 17.15 -3.42 -19.47
C ILE A 2 16.50 -4.79 -19.67
N THR A 3 17.25 -5.82 -19.30
CA THR A 3 16.98 -7.22 -19.62
C THR A 3 15.66 -7.70 -19.03
N GLN A 4 14.98 -8.53 -19.83
CA GLN A 4 13.67 -9.18 -19.66
C GLN A 4 13.47 -10.01 -18.36
N HIS A 5 14.30 -9.85 -17.33
CA HIS A 5 14.22 -10.52 -16.03
C HIS A 5 13.48 -9.72 -14.94
N ALA A 6 13.28 -8.40 -15.12
CA ALA A 6 12.78 -7.54 -14.03
C ALA A 6 11.26 -7.63 -13.77
N MET A 7 10.50 -8.33 -14.63
CA MET A 7 9.06 -8.59 -14.43
C MET A 7 8.79 -9.94 -13.76
N SER A 8 9.64 -10.32 -12.80
CA SER A 8 9.46 -11.52 -11.98
C SER A 8 8.07 -11.47 -11.33
N ALA A 9 7.20 -12.41 -11.72
CA ALA A 9 5.85 -12.65 -11.25
C ALA A 9 5.16 -11.43 -10.62
N ARG A 10 4.44 -10.63 -11.43
CA ARG A 10 3.48 -9.64 -10.90
C ARG A 10 2.64 -10.33 -9.81
N GLN A 11 2.92 -10.03 -8.54
CA GLN A 11 2.03 -10.40 -7.45
C GLN A 11 0.71 -9.72 -7.76
N LYS A 12 -0.35 -10.49 -8.02
CA LYS A 12 -1.55 -9.89 -8.61
C LYS A 12 -2.35 -9.09 -7.59
N VAL A 13 -2.31 -9.48 -6.32
CA VAL A 13 -3.21 -8.99 -5.29
C VAL A 13 -2.44 -8.57 -4.04
N LEU A 14 -2.69 -7.35 -3.59
CA LEU A 14 -2.32 -6.83 -2.27
C LEU A 14 -3.59 -6.74 -1.41
N VAL A 15 -3.54 -7.27 -0.20
CA VAL A 15 -4.57 -7.07 0.83
C VAL A 15 -4.00 -6.10 1.88
N ALA A 16 -4.54 -4.90 1.94
CA ALA A 16 -4.15 -3.88 2.91
C ALA A 16 -5.19 -3.84 4.04
N CYS A 17 -4.74 -4.04 5.28
CA CYS A 17 -5.62 -4.07 6.45
C CYS A 17 -5.13 -3.11 7.57
N PRO A 18 -5.98 -2.76 8.54
CA PRO A 18 -5.63 -1.78 9.56
C PRO A 18 -4.56 -2.27 10.55
N THR A 19 -4.53 -3.58 10.82
CA THR A 19 -3.67 -4.19 11.85
C THR A 19 -2.80 -5.32 11.31
N GLU A 20 -1.68 -5.58 11.98
CA GLU A 20 -0.78 -6.67 11.61
C GLU A 20 -1.43 -8.04 11.83
N ILE A 21 -2.30 -8.17 12.85
CA ILE A 21 -3.00 -9.42 13.12
C ILE A 21 -3.83 -9.84 11.91
N LEU A 22 -4.61 -8.91 11.34
CA LEU A 22 -5.39 -9.18 10.13
C LEU A 22 -4.49 -9.54 8.93
N ALA A 23 -3.36 -8.83 8.77
CA ALA A 23 -2.42 -9.12 7.69
C ALA A 23 -1.87 -10.54 7.80
N GLN A 24 -1.52 -10.97 9.01
CA GLN A 24 -1.03 -12.31 9.30
C GLN A 24 -2.11 -13.37 9.10
N THR A 25 -3.37 -13.09 9.45
CA THR A 25 -4.50 -13.99 9.14
C THR A 25 -4.63 -14.22 7.63
N TYR A 26 -4.57 -13.16 6.83
CA TYR A 26 -4.62 -13.27 5.37
C TYR A 26 -3.41 -14.03 4.82
N LYS A 27 -2.19 -13.77 5.32
CA LYS A 27 -0.99 -14.54 4.95
C LYS A 27 -1.14 -16.02 5.29
N ALA A 28 -1.66 -16.35 6.47
CA ALA A 28 -1.83 -17.73 6.91
C ALA A 28 -2.88 -18.47 6.06
N GLN A 29 -3.96 -17.79 5.66
CA GLN A 29 -5.05 -18.38 4.89
C GLN A 29 -4.72 -18.55 3.41
N PHE A 30 -4.07 -17.55 2.79
CA PHE A 30 -3.88 -17.49 1.34
C PHE A 30 -2.41 -17.69 0.92
N GLY A 31 -1.47 -17.76 1.86
CA GLY A 31 -0.07 -18.04 1.60
C GLY A 31 0.55 -17.08 0.57
N SER A 32 1.27 -17.64 -0.39
CA SER A 32 1.98 -16.90 -1.44
C SER A 32 1.09 -16.41 -2.58
N HIS A 33 -0.22 -16.68 -2.55
CA HIS A 33 -1.16 -16.23 -3.59
C HIS A 33 -1.47 -14.73 -3.51
N ILE A 34 -1.24 -14.13 -2.35
CA ILE A 34 -1.44 -12.70 -2.11
C ILE A 34 -0.23 -12.12 -1.39
N THR A 35 -0.09 -10.81 -1.46
CA THR A 35 0.63 -10.05 -0.44
C THR A 35 -0.39 -9.48 0.54
N ALA A 36 -0.12 -9.55 1.83
CA ALA A 36 -0.96 -8.87 2.82
C ALA A 36 -0.09 -8.01 3.74
N GLU A 37 -0.50 -6.77 3.97
CA GLU A 37 0.25 -5.79 4.74
C GLU A 37 -0.68 -4.88 5.52
N THR A 38 -0.13 -4.22 6.54
CA THR A 38 -0.85 -3.10 7.14
C THR A 38 -0.98 -1.95 6.15
N ILE A 39 -2.02 -1.13 6.29
CA ILE A 39 -2.21 0.07 5.44
C ILE A 39 -1.04 1.05 5.57
N HIS A 40 -0.43 1.15 6.76
CA HIS A 40 0.76 1.96 6.94
C HIS A 40 1.94 1.45 6.10
N ALA A 41 2.17 0.13 6.07
CA ALA A 41 3.22 -0.46 5.25
C ALA A 41 2.90 -0.35 3.75
N ALA A 42 1.69 -0.74 3.36
CA ALA A 42 1.23 -0.76 1.97
C ALA A 42 1.31 0.63 1.30
N PHE A 43 0.89 1.68 2.02
CA PHE A 43 0.82 3.04 1.48
C PHE A 43 1.93 3.96 2.00
N LYS A 44 2.89 3.43 2.78
CA LYS A 44 3.95 4.22 3.45
C LYS A 44 3.39 5.42 4.22
N ILE A 45 2.30 5.20 4.95
CA ILE A 45 1.69 6.24 5.77
C ILE A 45 2.65 6.54 6.94
N PRO A 46 3.02 7.81 7.15
CA PRO A 46 3.90 8.19 8.25
C PRO A 46 3.25 7.87 9.59
N ILE A 47 4.06 7.37 10.52
CA ILE A 47 3.60 7.08 11.90
C ILE A 47 3.84 8.30 12.79
N ARG A 48 4.80 9.15 12.43
CA ARG A 48 5.15 10.37 13.15
C ARG A 48 4.79 11.59 12.33
N ASP A 49 4.33 12.64 12.99
CA ASP A 49 3.87 13.88 12.33
C ASP A 49 4.95 14.58 11.49
N ASN A 50 6.23 14.32 11.77
CA ASN A 50 7.36 14.93 11.05
C ASN A 50 7.91 14.06 9.91
N GLU A 51 7.33 12.89 9.65
CA GLU A 51 7.76 12.03 8.56
C GLU A 51 7.16 12.51 7.23
N PRO A 52 7.99 12.65 6.17
CA PRO A 52 7.49 13.07 4.88
C PRO A 52 6.59 12.00 4.28
N LEU A 53 5.53 12.43 3.60
CA LEU A 53 4.69 11.54 2.80
C LEU A 53 5.52 10.90 1.70
N GLN A 54 5.47 9.57 1.61
CA GLN A 54 6.19 8.82 0.58
C GLN A 54 5.21 8.06 -0.32
N ILE A 55 5.45 8.14 -1.62
CA ILE A 55 4.75 7.29 -2.58
C ILE A 55 5.39 5.89 -2.54
N ASN A 56 4.57 4.86 -2.30
CA ASN A 56 5.01 3.49 -2.47
C ASN A 56 4.94 3.05 -3.94
N TRP A 57 5.99 3.32 -4.71
CA TRP A 57 6.09 2.90 -6.11
C TRP A 57 5.99 1.38 -6.33
N ALA A 58 6.24 0.57 -5.29
CA ALA A 58 6.09 -0.88 -5.36
C ALA A 58 4.62 -1.29 -5.59
N LEU A 59 3.65 -0.41 -5.33
CA LEU A 59 2.23 -0.67 -5.59
C LEU A 59 1.96 -0.97 -7.07
N ASN A 60 2.79 -0.48 -7.99
CA ASN A 60 2.71 -0.77 -9.43
C ASN A 60 2.93 -2.25 -9.79
N ALA A 61 3.47 -3.05 -8.86
CA ALA A 61 3.62 -4.49 -9.04
C ALA A 61 2.27 -5.23 -8.93
N PHE A 62 1.28 -4.63 -8.24
CA PHE A 62 -0.02 -5.23 -7.99
C PHE A 62 -1.06 -4.80 -9.03
N GLN A 63 -1.95 -5.73 -9.37
CA GLN A 63 -3.06 -5.49 -10.30
C GLN A 63 -4.36 -5.15 -9.57
N LEU A 64 -4.47 -5.61 -8.32
CA LEU A 64 -5.62 -5.42 -7.45
C LEU A 64 -5.13 -5.12 -6.04
N ILE A 65 -5.70 -4.09 -5.43
CA ILE A 65 -5.54 -3.79 -4.01
C ILE A 65 -6.91 -3.98 -3.36
N ILE A 66 -6.99 -4.84 -2.36
CA ILE A 66 -8.16 -5.07 -1.52
C ILE A 66 -7.89 -4.36 -0.20
N MET A 67 -8.77 -3.44 0.19
CA MET A 67 -8.73 -2.83 1.52
C MET A 67 -9.80 -3.48 2.38
N ASP A 68 -9.37 -4.15 3.44
CA ASP A 68 -10.26 -4.80 4.39
C ASP A 68 -10.38 -3.98 5.69
N GLU A 69 -11.47 -4.18 6.43
CA GLU A 69 -11.77 -3.50 7.69
C GLU A 69 -11.59 -1.97 7.62
N VAL A 70 -12.05 -1.38 6.50
CA VAL A 70 -11.89 0.05 6.22
C VAL A 70 -12.56 0.95 7.26
N SER A 71 -13.55 0.41 7.98
CA SER A 71 -14.23 1.05 9.11
C SER A 71 -13.29 1.42 10.26
N MET A 72 -12.15 0.73 10.39
CA MET A 72 -11.15 1.00 11.43
C MET A 72 -10.09 2.02 11.02
N ILE A 73 -10.10 2.47 9.75
CA ILE A 73 -9.13 3.44 9.23
C ILE A 73 -9.66 4.85 9.52
N THR A 74 -8.81 5.69 10.11
CA THR A 74 -9.15 7.11 10.28
C THR A 74 -9.27 7.80 8.93
N MET A 75 -10.13 8.82 8.82
CA MET A 75 -10.28 9.58 7.57
C MET A 75 -8.94 10.15 7.09
N THR A 76 -8.09 10.61 8.01
CA THR A 76 -6.73 11.10 7.68
C THR A 76 -5.91 10.02 6.97
N ASN A 77 -5.90 8.80 7.48
CA ASN A 77 -5.16 7.68 6.88
C ASN A 77 -5.80 7.22 5.55
N ALA A 78 -7.12 7.26 5.44
CA ALA A 78 -7.83 6.95 4.20
C ALA A 78 -7.57 7.98 3.09
N MET A 79 -7.37 9.26 3.43
CA MET A 79 -7.01 10.28 2.43
C MET A 79 -5.65 9.99 1.80
N HIS A 80 -4.69 9.46 2.56
CA HIS A 80 -3.38 9.06 2.02
C HIS A 80 -3.43 7.91 1.00
N THR A 81 -4.50 7.10 1.01
CA THR A 81 -4.71 6.07 -0.01
C THR A 81 -5.38 6.62 -1.28
N CYS A 82 -6.05 7.78 -1.19
CA CYS A 82 -6.86 8.36 -2.24
C CYS A 82 -6.20 9.51 -3.01
N THR A 83 -5.19 10.20 -2.46
CA THR A 83 -4.61 11.36 -3.15
C THR A 83 -3.60 10.93 -4.23
N PRO A 84 -3.87 11.16 -5.53
CA PRO A 84 -2.78 11.45 -6.44
C PRO A 84 -2.14 12.74 -5.92
N HIS A 85 -0.82 12.76 -5.76
CA HIS A 85 -0.11 13.98 -5.40
C HIS A 85 -0.37 15.04 -6.48
N THR A 86 -1.38 15.89 -6.27
CA THR A 86 -1.43 17.20 -6.90
C THR A 86 -0.28 17.98 -6.30
N SER A 87 0.86 17.94 -6.97
CA SER A 87 1.93 18.88 -6.76
C SER A 87 1.33 20.28 -6.87
N ILE A 88 1.02 20.89 -5.73
CA ILE A 88 0.89 22.34 -5.66
C ILE A 88 2.31 22.86 -5.85
N ILE A 89 2.73 22.97 -7.11
CA ILE A 89 3.79 23.88 -7.52
C ILE A 89 3.20 25.27 -7.34
N LYS A 90 3.25 25.78 -6.10
CA LYS A 90 3.15 27.21 -5.87
C LYS A 90 4.46 27.80 -6.38
N HIS A 91 4.46 28.23 -7.65
CA HIS A 91 5.38 29.26 -8.07
C HIS A 91 5.02 30.53 -7.28
N GLN A 92 5.86 30.87 -6.32
CA GLN A 92 6.10 32.24 -5.89
C GLN A 92 7.59 32.51 -6.03
#